data_AF-A0A0W7X980-F1
#
_entry.id   AF-A0A0W7X980-F1
#
_cell.length_a   1.000
_cell.length_b   1.000
_cell.length_c   1.000
_cell.angle_alpha   90.00
_cell.angle_beta   90.00
_cell.angle_gamma   90.00
#
_symmetry.space_group_name_H-M   'P 1'
#
loop_
_entity.id
_entity.type
_entity.pdbx_description
1 polymer ?
#
loop_
_entity_poly.entity_id
_entity_poly.type
_entity_poly.pdbx_seq_one_letter_code
_entity_poly.pdbx_strand_id
1 'polypeptide(L)'
;MKNLYKAIPGAAIAGLMVVTSITPAVADSKVSSEQVSAQVSKSAKLKKMKSITSNSKASTARWFDTYSKKNKPSVKKYKFNWKTDGCSWAPDKIAGGYDFHNPCWRHDFGYRNYKKTVGKTAFRRDHKLRIDKAFLTDMRQVCNWKPWADPYTPAMRKKLKKSCNKTANKYYQAVRSFN
;
A
#
# COMPACT_ATOMS: atom_id res chain seq x y z
N MET A 1 13.03 24.11 -43.42
CA MET A 1 14.36 24.55 -42.93
C MET A 1 15.37 23.49 -43.32
N LYS A 2 16.27 23.83 -44.24
CA LYS A 2 17.34 22.95 -44.76
C LYS A 2 18.57 23.08 -43.88
N ASN A 3 19.26 21.95 -43.64
CA ASN A 3 20.73 21.73 -43.61
C ASN A 3 21.02 20.55 -42.66
N LEU A 4 21.37 19.36 -43.15
CA LEU A 4 22.63 18.91 -43.77
C LEU A 4 23.81 18.77 -42.79
N TYR A 5 24.04 17.50 -42.44
CA TYR A 5 25.26 16.75 -42.11
C TYR A 5 26.60 17.50 -41.96
N LYS A 6 27.37 17.07 -40.95
CA LYS A 6 28.82 16.81 -41.14
C LYS A 6 29.35 15.78 -40.14
N ALA A 7 29.84 14.68 -40.68
CA ALA A 7 30.81 13.78 -40.05
C ALA A 7 32.22 14.36 -40.22
N ILE A 8 33.13 14.06 -39.30
CA ILE A 8 34.58 14.24 -39.47
C ILE A 8 35.28 12.92 -39.07
N PRO A 9 36.21 12.41 -39.89
CA PRO A 9 36.94 11.16 -39.67
C PRO A 9 38.36 11.37 -39.11
N GLY A 10 38.95 10.27 -38.63
CA GLY A 10 40.39 9.99 -38.75
C GLY A 10 41.27 10.31 -37.55
N ALA A 11 41.92 9.28 -36.99
CA ALA A 11 43.30 8.95 -37.31
C ALA A 11 43.80 7.80 -36.43
N ALA A 12 44.31 6.75 -37.07
CA ALA A 12 45.00 5.64 -36.44
C ALA A 12 46.44 6.05 -36.08
N ILE A 13 46.94 5.55 -34.95
CA ILE A 13 48.38 5.39 -34.74
C ILE A 13 48.62 3.96 -34.28
N ALA A 14 49.39 3.24 -35.09
CA ALA A 14 49.92 1.93 -34.82
C ALA A 14 50.99 2.02 -33.71
N GLY A 15 50.95 1.07 -32.77
CA GLY A 15 52.00 0.83 -31.80
C GLY A 15 52.09 -0.66 -31.55
N LEU A 16 52.99 -1.31 -32.27
CA LEU A 16 53.36 -2.71 -32.08
C LEU A 16 54.33 -2.78 -30.89
N MET A 17 53.98 -3.55 -29.86
CA MET A 17 54.94 -4.03 -28.85
C MET A 17 54.58 -5.47 -28.54
N VAL A 18 55.41 -6.39 -29.03
CA VAL A 18 55.42 -7.79 -28.61
C VAL A 18 56.17 -7.86 -27.30
N VAL A 19 55.49 -8.29 -26.24
CA VAL A 19 56.15 -8.76 -25.00
C VAL A 19 55.57 -10.12 -24.68
N THR A 20 56.39 -11.15 -24.91
CA THR A 20 56.17 -12.50 -24.40
C THR A 20 56.62 -12.54 -22.94
N SER A 21 55.68 -12.75 -22.02
CA SER A 21 56.01 -13.22 -20.67
C SER A 21 54.95 -14.21 -20.21
N ILE A 22 55.40 -15.45 -20.00
CA ILE A 22 54.64 -16.59 -19.49
C ILE A 22 54.47 -16.40 -17.98
N THR A 23 53.23 -16.33 -17.49
CA THR A 23 52.87 -16.53 -16.06
C THR A 23 51.44 -17.08 -15.95
N PRO A 24 51.14 -17.86 -14.90
CA PRO A 24 50.10 -18.89 -14.92
C PRO A 24 48.68 -18.34 -14.84
N ALA A 25 47.74 -19.15 -15.34
CA ALA A 25 46.31 -18.97 -15.22
C ALA A 25 45.92 -18.79 -13.75
N VAL A 26 45.72 -17.55 -13.33
CA VAL A 26 44.89 -17.26 -12.16
C VAL A 26 43.47 -17.48 -12.67
N ALA A 27 42.85 -18.57 -12.21
CA ALA A 27 41.43 -18.78 -12.41
C ALA A 27 40.71 -17.53 -11.88
N ASP A 28 40.21 -16.73 -12.81
CA ASP A 28 39.29 -15.63 -12.52
C ASP A 28 38.06 -16.31 -11.94
N SER A 29 38.06 -16.43 -10.61
CA SER A 29 36.91 -16.86 -9.88
C SER A 29 35.88 -15.78 -10.15
N LYS A 30 35.01 -16.05 -11.13
CA LYS A 30 33.70 -15.42 -11.22
C LYS A 30 33.08 -15.59 -9.85
N VAL A 31 33.32 -14.63 -8.98
CA VAL A 31 32.42 -14.34 -7.87
C VAL A 31 31.16 -13.96 -8.59
N SER A 32 30.32 -14.98 -8.82
CA SER A 32 28.93 -14.79 -9.12
C SER A 32 28.43 -13.90 -8.00
N SER A 33 28.25 -12.62 -8.30
CA SER A 33 27.46 -11.73 -7.48
C SER A 33 26.04 -12.30 -7.52
N GLU A 34 25.79 -13.32 -6.70
CA GLU A 34 24.45 -13.70 -6.32
C GLU A 34 23.88 -12.46 -5.66
N GLN A 35 23.11 -11.73 -6.47
CA GLN A 35 22.21 -10.67 -6.05
C GLN A 35 21.20 -11.31 -5.10
N VAL A 36 21.60 -11.51 -3.85
CA VAL A 36 20.69 -11.80 -2.76
C VAL A 36 19.83 -10.55 -2.63
N SER A 37 18.65 -10.56 -3.25
CA SER A 37 17.73 -9.43 -3.21
C SER A 37 17.51 -9.06 -1.74
N ALA A 38 18.02 -7.90 -1.31
CA ALA A 38 17.90 -7.48 0.08
C ALA A 38 16.41 -7.43 0.45
N GLN A 39 15.99 -8.34 1.33
CA GLN A 39 14.62 -8.38 1.80
C GLN A 39 14.29 -7.05 2.49
N VAL A 40 13.11 -6.49 2.23
CA VAL A 40 12.68 -5.22 2.82
C VAL A 40 12.81 -5.27 4.33
N SER A 41 13.59 -4.33 4.91
CA SER A 41 13.78 -4.26 6.35
C SER A 41 12.44 -4.02 7.08
N LYS A 42 12.35 -4.50 8.33
CA LYS A 42 11.16 -4.29 9.18
C LYS A 42 10.79 -2.81 9.28
N SER A 43 11.78 -1.93 9.46
CA SER A 43 11.58 -0.48 9.52
C SER A 43 11.01 0.09 8.22
N ALA A 44 11.56 -0.29 7.07
CA ALA A 44 11.04 0.14 5.77
C ALA A 44 9.60 -0.33 5.53
N LYS A 45 9.28 -1.58 5.94
CA LYS A 45 7.91 -2.12 5.87
C LYS A 45 6.95 -1.33 6.76
N LEU A 46 7.34 -1.01 8.00
CA LEU A 46 6.52 -0.22 8.92
C LEU A 46 6.31 1.22 8.43
N LYS A 47 7.33 1.87 7.86
CA LYS A 47 7.21 3.19 7.23
C LYS A 47 6.17 3.16 6.10
N LYS A 48 6.25 2.17 5.20
CA LYS A 48 5.27 2.00 4.11
C LYS A 48 3.87 1.74 4.67
N MET A 49 3.72 0.84 5.65
CA MET A 49 2.43 0.57 6.29
C MET A 49 1.83 1.83 6.93
N LYS A 50 2.62 2.62 7.67
CA LYS A 50 2.15 3.87 8.29
C LYS A 50 1.66 4.86 7.23
N SER A 51 2.33 4.95 6.07
CA SER A 51 1.94 5.87 4.98
C SER A 51 0.56 5.56 4.36
N ILE A 52 0.10 4.31 4.45
CA ILE A 52 -1.17 3.83 3.87
C ILE A 52 -2.23 3.44 4.93
N THR A 53 -1.89 3.51 6.23
CA THR A 53 -2.81 3.22 7.35
C THR A 53 -2.96 4.39 8.33
N SER A 54 -2.58 5.59 7.91
CA SER A 54 -2.78 6.80 8.70
C SER A 54 -4.24 7.25 8.67
N ASN A 55 -4.64 8.03 9.68
CA ASN A 55 -6.00 8.55 9.83
C ASN A 55 -6.23 9.80 8.97
N SER A 56 -6.24 9.65 7.65
CA SER A 56 -6.53 10.75 6.71
C SER A 56 -7.07 10.22 5.39
N LYS A 57 -7.88 11.04 4.69
CA LYS A 57 -8.39 10.72 3.34
C LYS A 57 -7.26 10.43 2.35
N ALA A 58 -6.17 11.20 2.43
CA ALA A 58 -4.99 11.00 1.61
C ALA A 58 -4.34 9.62 1.86
N SER A 59 -4.35 9.12 3.10
CA SER A 59 -3.88 7.77 3.39
C SER A 59 -4.79 6.71 2.80
N THR A 60 -6.10 6.93 2.79
CA THR A 60 -7.09 6.03 2.17
C THR A 60 -6.83 5.94 0.66
N ALA A 61 -6.67 7.08 -0.02
CA ALA A 61 -6.32 7.11 -1.44
C ALA A 61 -4.99 6.38 -1.75
N ARG A 62 -3.94 6.64 -0.95
CA ARG A 62 -2.65 5.93 -1.10
C ARG A 62 -2.76 4.43 -0.86
N TRP A 63 -3.67 3.99 0.01
CA TRP A 63 -3.92 2.57 0.24
C TRP A 63 -4.50 1.90 -1.01
N PHE A 64 -5.55 2.49 -1.61
CA PHE A 64 -6.15 1.99 -2.84
C PHE A 64 -5.16 2.02 -4.02
N ASP A 65 -4.37 3.08 -4.16
CA ASP A 65 -3.30 3.14 -5.16
C ASP A 65 -2.22 2.07 -4.94
N THR A 66 -1.85 1.80 -3.68
CA THR A 66 -0.88 0.74 -3.37
C THR A 66 -1.50 -0.64 -3.67
N TYR A 67 -2.79 -0.82 -3.40
CA TYR A 67 -3.51 -2.07 -3.69
C TYR A 67 -3.64 -2.32 -5.20
N SER A 68 -3.96 -1.30 -6.01
CA SER A 68 -4.03 -1.44 -7.47
C SER A 68 -2.70 -1.90 -8.07
N LYS A 69 -1.58 -1.53 -7.43
CA LYS A 69 -0.21 -1.90 -7.79
C LYS A 69 0.31 -3.14 -7.05
N LYS A 70 -0.53 -3.92 -6.35
CA LYS A 70 -0.09 -5.04 -5.47
C LYS A 70 0.86 -6.06 -6.12
N ASN A 71 0.71 -6.31 -7.43
CA ASN A 71 1.52 -7.27 -8.18
C ASN A 71 2.80 -6.67 -8.78
N LYS A 72 2.95 -5.34 -8.77
CA LYS A 72 4.16 -4.67 -9.28
C LYS A 72 5.32 -4.89 -8.30
N PRO A 73 6.58 -5.03 -8.78
CA PRO A 73 7.74 -5.25 -7.92
C PRO A 73 7.89 -4.21 -6.79
N SER A 74 7.51 -2.96 -7.06
CA SER A 74 7.52 -1.85 -6.11
C SER A 74 6.66 -2.09 -4.86
N VAL A 75 5.61 -2.91 -4.95
CA VAL A 75 4.72 -3.27 -3.83
C VAL A 75 4.92 -4.72 -3.39
N LYS A 76 5.08 -5.66 -4.33
CA LYS A 76 5.24 -7.09 -4.07
C LYS A 76 6.39 -7.38 -3.10
N LYS A 77 7.48 -6.60 -3.18
CA LYS A 77 8.65 -6.70 -2.27
C LYS A 77 8.31 -6.61 -0.77
N TYR A 78 7.20 -5.94 -0.41
CA TYR A 78 6.78 -5.82 0.99
C TYR A 78 6.07 -7.07 1.52
N LYS A 79 5.65 -8.00 0.65
CA LYS A 79 4.94 -9.24 1.02
C LYS A 79 3.76 -8.94 1.97
N PHE A 80 2.93 -7.96 1.61
CA PHE A 80 1.76 -7.61 2.41
C PHE A 80 0.67 -8.68 2.31
N ASN A 81 -0.04 -8.89 3.41
CA ASN A 81 -1.28 -9.66 3.41
C ASN A 81 -2.43 -8.75 2.96
N TRP A 82 -3.02 -9.05 1.80
CA TRP A 82 -4.14 -8.30 1.23
C TRP A 82 -5.50 -8.97 1.44
N LYS A 83 -5.55 -10.13 2.11
CA LYS A 83 -6.79 -10.87 2.38
C LYS A 83 -7.73 -10.05 3.25
N THR A 84 -9.02 -10.15 2.96
CA THR A 84 -10.11 -9.58 3.74
C THR A 84 -11.32 -10.49 3.66
N ASP A 85 -12.13 -10.44 4.69
CA ASP A 85 -13.45 -11.06 4.80
C ASP A 85 -14.54 -9.98 4.94
N GLY A 86 -14.23 -8.74 4.51
CA GLY A 86 -15.15 -7.61 4.60
C GLY A 86 -15.39 -7.22 6.05
N CYS A 87 -16.63 -6.88 6.38
CA CYS A 87 -17.00 -6.50 7.73
C CYS A 87 -17.34 -7.70 8.66
N SER A 88 -16.85 -8.92 8.35
CA SER A 88 -16.85 -10.19 9.11
C SER A 88 -18.07 -10.53 9.97
N TRP A 89 -18.37 -9.72 10.98
CA TRP A 89 -19.42 -9.89 12.00
C TRP A 89 -20.52 -8.84 11.88
N ALA A 90 -20.48 -8.02 10.84
CA ALA A 90 -21.42 -6.94 10.59
C ALA A 90 -21.68 -6.81 9.08
N PRO A 91 -22.83 -6.26 8.66
CA PRO A 91 -23.12 -6.07 7.25
C PRO A 91 -22.12 -5.14 6.54
N ASP A 92 -21.69 -5.50 5.34
CA ASP A 92 -20.93 -4.59 4.47
C ASP A 92 -21.84 -3.46 3.99
N LYS A 93 -23.00 -3.82 3.42
CA LYS A 93 -23.99 -2.87 2.90
C LYS A 93 -25.02 -2.53 3.96
N ILE A 94 -25.35 -1.25 4.08
CA ILE A 94 -26.33 -0.74 5.02
C ILE A 94 -27.37 0.16 4.32
N ALA A 95 -28.45 0.48 5.02
CA ALA A 95 -29.56 1.27 4.49
C ALA A 95 -29.11 2.58 3.83
N GLY A 96 -29.76 2.96 2.73
CA GLY A 96 -29.43 4.15 1.94
C GLY A 96 -28.33 3.94 0.90
N GLY A 97 -27.95 2.68 0.64
CA GLY A 97 -26.98 2.31 -0.38
C GLY A 97 -25.52 2.56 0.03
N TYR A 98 -25.24 2.73 1.33
CA TYR A 98 -23.87 2.87 1.82
C TYR A 98 -23.21 1.50 1.94
N ASP A 99 -21.91 1.44 1.64
CA ASP A 99 -21.13 0.21 1.64
C ASP A 99 -19.81 0.40 2.42
N PHE A 100 -19.67 -0.34 3.51
CA PHE A 100 -18.51 -0.33 4.40
C PHE A 100 -17.45 -1.39 4.07
N HIS A 101 -17.62 -2.17 3.00
CA HIS A 101 -16.63 -3.17 2.57
C HIS A 101 -15.22 -2.59 2.47
N ASN A 102 -15.08 -1.46 1.78
CA ASN A 102 -13.82 -0.78 1.57
C ASN A 102 -13.15 -0.28 2.87
N PRO A 103 -13.87 0.43 3.78
CA PRO A 103 -13.39 0.69 5.13
C PRO A 103 -12.91 -0.57 5.88
N CYS A 104 -13.69 -1.66 5.86
CA CYS A 104 -13.38 -2.90 6.55
C CYS A 104 -12.12 -3.57 5.96
N TRP A 105 -11.97 -3.58 4.64
CA TRP A 105 -10.79 -4.12 3.98
C TRP A 105 -9.50 -3.41 4.36
N ARG A 106 -9.51 -2.07 4.41
CA ARG A 106 -8.32 -1.33 4.84
C ARG A 106 -8.01 -1.55 6.33
N HIS A 107 -9.04 -1.72 7.16
CA HIS A 107 -8.88 -2.05 8.58
C HIS A 107 -8.23 -3.42 8.76
N ASP A 108 -8.73 -4.44 8.06
CA ASP A 108 -8.16 -5.80 8.00
C ASP A 108 -6.70 -5.80 7.59
N PHE A 109 -6.38 -5.05 6.52
CA PHE A 109 -5.01 -4.89 6.06
C PHE A 109 -4.12 -4.38 7.20
N GLY A 110 -4.57 -3.35 7.92
CA GLY A 110 -3.85 -2.81 9.07
C GLY A 110 -3.64 -3.87 10.16
N TYR A 111 -4.72 -4.53 10.59
CA TYR A 111 -4.67 -5.54 11.65
C TYR A 111 -3.74 -6.71 11.30
N ARG A 112 -3.93 -7.32 10.13
CA ARG A 112 -3.19 -8.52 9.71
C ARG A 112 -1.70 -8.22 9.55
N ASN A 113 -1.36 -7.10 8.90
CA ASN A 113 0.05 -6.79 8.62
C ASN A 113 0.80 -6.28 9.85
N TYR A 114 0.19 -5.46 10.71
CA TYR A 114 0.87 -5.00 11.93
C TYR A 114 1.04 -6.13 12.93
N LYS A 115 0.00 -6.96 13.18
CA LYS A 115 0.15 -8.13 14.05
C LYS A 115 1.27 -9.06 13.58
N LYS A 116 1.39 -9.31 12.27
CA LYS A 116 2.47 -10.12 11.69
C LYS A 116 3.85 -9.46 11.80
N THR A 117 3.94 -8.13 11.72
CA THR A 117 5.23 -7.42 11.64
C THR A 117 5.80 -7.06 13.01
N VAL A 118 4.95 -6.70 13.98
CA VAL A 118 5.39 -6.25 15.32
C VAL A 118 4.95 -7.16 16.46
N GLY A 119 4.12 -8.17 16.18
CA GLY A 119 3.50 -9.01 17.21
C GLY A 119 2.22 -8.39 17.78
N LYS A 120 1.39 -9.21 18.44
CA LYS A 120 0.07 -8.80 18.95
C LYS A 120 0.17 -7.72 20.03
N THR A 121 1.13 -7.86 20.95
CA THR A 121 1.31 -6.93 22.08
C THR A 121 1.68 -5.52 21.62
N ALA A 122 2.72 -5.40 20.79
CA ALA A 122 3.14 -4.11 20.25
C ALA A 122 2.08 -3.50 19.31
N PHE A 123 1.37 -4.34 18.55
CA PHE A 123 0.23 -3.88 17.75
C PHE A 123 -0.84 -3.21 18.62
N ARG A 124 -1.26 -3.89 19.71
CA ARG A 124 -2.29 -3.38 20.63
C ARG A 124 -1.89 -2.05 21.25
N ARG A 125 -0.64 -1.96 21.71
CA ARG A 125 -0.08 -0.78 22.39
C ARG A 125 0.11 0.41 21.43
N ASP A 126 0.74 0.18 20.28
CA ASP A 126 1.38 1.27 19.51
C ASP A 126 0.65 1.60 18.18
N HIS A 127 -0.28 0.74 17.72
CA HIS A 127 -0.81 0.83 16.36
C HIS A 127 -2.33 0.71 16.25
N LYS A 128 -2.94 -0.15 17.08
CA LYS A 128 -4.37 -0.48 17.02
C LYS A 128 -5.25 0.78 17.04
N LEU A 129 -5.03 1.69 17.98
CA LEU A 129 -5.84 2.91 18.12
C LEU A 129 -5.85 3.76 16.84
N ARG A 130 -4.71 3.91 16.16
CA ARG A 130 -4.62 4.69 14.91
C ARG A 130 -5.40 4.01 13.80
N ILE A 131 -5.32 2.69 13.70
CA ILE A 131 -6.02 1.90 12.66
C ILE A 131 -7.52 1.96 12.90
N ASP A 132 -7.98 1.80 14.14
CA ASP A 132 -9.40 1.91 14.49
C ASP A 132 -9.94 3.32 14.18
N LYS A 133 -9.18 4.37 14.50
CA LYS A 133 -9.54 5.76 14.14
C LYS A 133 -9.63 5.96 12.63
N ALA A 134 -8.69 5.39 11.87
CA ALA A 134 -8.67 5.46 10.42
C ALA A 134 -9.89 4.74 9.80
N PHE A 135 -10.29 3.61 10.38
CA PHE A 135 -11.50 2.88 9.99
C PHE A 135 -12.78 3.71 10.19
N LEU A 136 -12.93 4.37 11.35
CA LEU A 136 -14.04 5.29 11.59
C LEU A 136 -14.07 6.43 10.56
N THR A 137 -12.91 7.01 10.26
CA THR A 137 -12.79 8.09 9.27
C THR A 137 -13.17 7.63 7.86
N ASP A 138 -12.87 6.40 7.48
CA ASP A 138 -13.29 5.85 6.18
C ASP A 138 -14.80 5.61 6.11
N MET A 139 -15.39 5.00 7.13
CA MET A 139 -16.84 4.81 7.18
C MET A 139 -17.58 6.15 7.13
N ARG A 140 -17.06 7.18 7.82
CA ARG A 140 -17.61 8.55 7.73
C ARG A 140 -17.47 9.15 6.34
N GLN A 141 -16.43 8.81 5.57
CA GLN A 141 -16.33 9.22 4.16
C GLN A 141 -17.42 8.55 3.32
N VAL A 142 -17.67 7.26 3.52
CA VAL A 142 -18.80 6.55 2.89
C VAL A 142 -20.12 7.24 3.24
N CYS A 143 -20.35 7.61 4.50
CA CYS A 143 -21.57 8.33 4.89
C CYS A 143 -21.73 9.73 4.29
N ASN A 144 -20.67 10.30 3.70
CA ASN A 144 -20.72 11.57 2.99
C ASN A 144 -20.98 11.40 1.49
N TRP A 145 -20.93 10.17 0.98
CA TRP A 145 -21.22 9.88 -0.41
C TRP A 145 -22.68 10.21 -0.75
N LYS A 146 -22.87 10.75 -1.96
CA LYS A 146 -24.17 11.02 -2.56
C LYS A 146 -24.15 10.47 -4.00
N PRO A 147 -25.11 9.62 -4.38
CA PRO A 147 -25.26 9.21 -5.78
C PRO A 147 -25.74 10.38 -6.64
N TRP A 148 -25.41 10.34 -7.94
CA TRP A 148 -25.86 11.34 -8.92
C TRP A 148 -27.37 11.20 -9.20
N ALA A 149 -27.88 9.98 -9.27
CA ALA A 149 -29.30 9.63 -9.30
C ALA A 149 -29.67 9.07 -7.92
N ASP A 150 -30.00 9.96 -6.99
CA ASP A 150 -30.43 9.58 -5.66
C ASP A 150 -31.94 9.27 -5.65
N PRO A 151 -32.37 8.02 -5.38
CA PRO A 151 -33.79 7.70 -5.32
C PRO A 151 -34.48 8.28 -4.08
N TYR A 152 -33.71 8.88 -3.15
CA TYR A 152 -34.23 9.45 -1.92
C TYR A 152 -34.32 10.98 -1.99
N THR A 153 -35.36 11.55 -1.38
CA THR A 153 -35.47 13.01 -1.21
C THR A 153 -34.32 13.56 -0.35
N PRO A 154 -33.97 14.85 -0.45
CA PRO A 154 -32.92 15.46 0.38
C PRO A 154 -33.11 15.25 1.89
N ALA A 155 -34.37 15.29 2.37
CA ALA A 155 -34.71 15.06 3.77
C ALA A 155 -34.45 13.60 4.18
N MET A 156 -34.83 12.63 3.35
CA MET A 156 -34.55 11.20 3.57
C MET A 156 -33.04 10.94 3.56
N ARG A 157 -32.30 11.50 2.59
CA ARG A 157 -30.83 11.37 2.51
C ARG A 157 -30.15 11.92 3.75
N LYS A 158 -30.61 13.04 4.31
CA LYS A 158 -30.11 13.58 5.60
C LYS A 158 -30.32 12.61 6.76
N LYS A 159 -31.51 11.99 6.86
CA LYS A 159 -31.81 10.96 7.88
C LYS A 159 -30.94 9.71 7.68
N LEU A 160 -30.81 9.22 6.45
CA LEU A 160 -29.97 8.06 6.10
C LEU A 160 -28.49 8.33 6.43
N LYS A 161 -27.98 9.52 6.13
CA LYS A 161 -26.62 9.94 6.52
C LYS A 161 -26.42 9.92 8.03
N LYS A 162 -27.40 10.42 8.82
CA LYS A 162 -27.34 10.36 10.29
C LYS A 162 -27.31 8.91 10.78
N SER A 163 -28.13 8.03 10.20
CA SER A 163 -28.15 6.59 10.49
C SER A 163 -26.79 5.94 10.17
N CYS A 164 -26.24 6.19 8.97
CA CYS A 164 -24.93 5.71 8.56
C CYS A 164 -23.82 6.08 9.56
N ASN A 165 -23.78 7.34 10.00
CA ASN A 165 -22.78 7.78 10.99
C ASN A 165 -22.95 7.10 12.34
N LYS A 166 -24.20 6.83 12.77
CA LYS A 166 -24.47 6.06 13.99
C LYS A 166 -23.95 4.62 13.86
N THR A 167 -24.19 3.98 12.72
CA THR A 167 -23.66 2.64 12.42
C THR A 167 -22.13 2.63 12.38
N ALA A 168 -21.49 3.61 11.73
CA ALA A 168 -20.03 3.76 11.73
C ALA A 168 -19.44 3.85 13.15
N ASN A 169 -20.10 4.59 14.05
CA ASN A 169 -19.68 4.65 15.45
C ASN A 169 -19.82 3.29 16.16
N LYS A 170 -20.87 2.51 15.89
CA LYS A 170 -21.03 1.15 16.44
C LYS A 170 -19.91 0.22 15.97
N TYR A 171 -19.57 0.25 14.68
CA TYR A 171 -18.48 -0.57 14.11
C TYR A 171 -17.15 -0.20 14.76
N TYR A 172 -16.88 1.10 14.91
CA TYR A 172 -15.71 1.59 15.63
C TYR A 172 -15.67 1.10 17.08
N GLN A 173 -16.76 1.24 17.83
CA GLN A 173 -16.83 0.79 19.23
C GLN A 173 -16.58 -0.72 19.36
N ALA A 174 -17.16 -1.53 18.48
CA ALA A 174 -16.93 -2.97 18.46
C ALA A 174 -15.45 -3.31 18.23
N VAL A 175 -14.78 -2.70 17.25
CA VAL A 175 -13.35 -2.97 17.04
C VAL A 175 -12.48 -2.46 18.19
N ARG A 176 -12.90 -1.39 18.89
CA ARG A 176 -12.21 -0.85 20.06
C ARG A 176 -12.28 -1.77 21.27
N SER A 177 -13.37 -2.51 21.47
CA SER A 177 -13.56 -3.40 22.62
C SER A 177 -12.81 -4.73 22.51
N PHE A 178 -12.39 -5.16 21.32
CA PHE A 178 -11.54 -6.35 21.18
C PHE A 178 -10.11 -6.07 21.63
N ASN A 179 -9.58 -6.95 22.51
CA ASN A 179 -8.21 -6.90 23.05
C ASN A 179 -7.18 -7.62 22.18
#